data_AF-A0A926BB21-F1
#
_entry.id   AF-A0A926BB21-F1
#
_cell.length_a   1.000
_cell.length_b   1.000
_cell.length_c   1.000
_cell.angle_alpha   90.00
_cell.angle_beta   90.00
_cell.angle_gamma   90.00
#
_symmetry.space_group_name_H-M   'P 1'
#
loop_
_entity.id
_entity.type
_entity.pdbx_description
1 polymer ?
#
loop_
_entity_poly.entity_id
_entity_poly.type
_entity_poly.pdbx_seq_one_letter_code
_entity_poly.pdbx_strand_id
1 'polypeptide(L)'
;MILARNVLNGRSVTARAAILMVAWTVFGCGTRSSSVVATNTRMRPSEGPTVSSNVLRKDYVGSAACQGCHGDVVAAWRRSPMHRMTRLPEQTEIRAPFDGRAFRFKGDIARFEQVKDARFMRLTSSDGGTRIYRVTKVIGGRYREDFAGLQVASADPGAAAVGDPHAELILPVSYVFQNASFRLKGYSVMVGERPGLRAGGVWNQTCIFCHNTVPYFDDLWGALHGPGAPSYQGVVVDRVMPPSRRMSYEVTDARALIRAVQEEVVALGGVAASASPASSSSVPTESDDVRAALRLGMVAARAHFGPSHFIEIGIGCESCHGGSREHVEDPRRHP
;
A
#
# COMPACT_ATOMS: atom_id res chain seq x y z
N MET A 1 -15.79 -14.79 -7.67
CA MET A 1 -14.40 -14.56 -8.16
C MET A 1 -14.24 -13.08 -8.50
N ILE A 2 -13.14 -12.41 -8.11
CA ILE A 2 -12.92 -10.98 -8.40
C ILE A 2 -11.95 -10.91 -9.58
N LEU A 3 -12.46 -10.69 -10.80
CA LEU A 3 -11.63 -10.53 -11.99
C LEU A 3 -11.53 -9.04 -12.34
N ALA A 4 -10.35 -8.46 -12.19
CA ALA A 4 -10.03 -7.12 -12.68
C ALA A 4 -10.02 -7.13 -14.22
N ARG A 5 -10.91 -6.36 -14.87
CA ARG A 5 -10.93 -6.21 -16.33
C ARG A 5 -10.30 -4.89 -16.75
N ASN A 6 -9.34 -4.97 -17.67
CA ASN A 6 -8.73 -3.83 -18.34
C ASN A 6 -9.64 -3.34 -19.48
N VAL A 7 -10.18 -2.12 -19.38
CA VAL A 7 -10.97 -1.50 -20.46
C VAL A 7 -10.41 -0.12 -20.78
N LEU A 8 -9.66 -0.01 -21.89
CA LEU A 8 -9.23 1.26 -22.45
C LEU A 8 -10.44 1.96 -23.12
N ASN A 9 -11.01 2.98 -22.46
CA ASN A 9 -12.11 3.76 -23.03
C ASN A 9 -11.58 4.90 -23.92
N GLY A 10 -11.58 4.69 -25.24
CA GLY A 10 -11.46 5.77 -26.22
C GLY A 10 -12.82 6.40 -26.52
N ARG A 11 -13.01 7.69 -26.22
CA ARG A 11 -14.14 8.49 -26.74
C ARG A 11 -13.59 9.57 -27.67
N SER A 12 -14.00 9.51 -28.93
CA SER A 12 -13.75 10.54 -29.95
C SER A 12 -14.61 11.78 -29.68
N VAL A 13 -13.97 12.94 -29.54
CA VAL A 13 -14.63 14.25 -29.49
C VAL A 13 -14.71 14.79 -30.92
N THR A 14 -15.92 14.95 -31.46
CA THR A 14 -16.14 15.61 -32.76
C THR A 14 -16.29 17.12 -32.53
N ALA A 15 -15.25 17.89 -32.82
CA ALA A 15 -15.32 19.34 -32.93
C ALA A 15 -15.77 19.72 -34.36
N ARG A 16 -16.88 20.45 -34.49
CA ARG A 16 -17.33 21.04 -35.76
C ARG A 16 -16.61 22.39 -35.94
N ALA A 17 -15.63 22.44 -36.86
CA ALA A 17 -15.10 23.69 -37.39
C ALA A 17 -15.77 24.00 -38.74
N ALA A 18 -16.41 25.16 -38.85
CA ALA A 18 -16.91 25.69 -40.11
C ALA A 18 -15.75 26.35 -40.86
N ILE A 19 -15.49 25.90 -42.10
CA ILE A 19 -14.52 26.53 -43.00
C ILE A 19 -15.22 26.81 -44.34
N LEU A 20 -15.27 28.09 -44.72
CA LEU A 20 -15.64 28.58 -46.03
C LEU A 20 -14.62 28.09 -47.08
N MET A 21 -15.09 27.41 -48.13
CA MET A 21 -14.25 26.99 -49.26
C MET A 21 -14.25 28.01 -50.39
N VAL A 22 -13.07 28.55 -50.70
CA VAL A 22 -12.75 29.15 -52.00
C VAL A 22 -12.21 28.05 -52.91
N ALA A 23 -12.83 27.88 -54.08
CA ALA A 23 -12.57 26.79 -55.02
C ALA A 23 -11.33 27.04 -55.87
N TRP A 24 -10.37 26.11 -55.84
CA TRP A 24 -9.36 25.93 -56.89
C TRP A 24 -9.33 24.44 -57.30
N THR A 25 -9.71 24.19 -58.54
CA THR A 25 -9.76 22.87 -59.18
C THR A 25 -8.38 22.47 -59.70
N VAL A 26 -7.81 21.41 -59.14
CA VAL A 26 -6.71 20.65 -59.76
C VAL A 26 -7.18 19.22 -59.96
N PHE A 27 -7.13 18.78 -61.22
CA PHE A 27 -7.40 17.42 -61.67
C PHE A 27 -6.39 16.44 -61.04
N GLY A 28 -6.89 15.53 -60.20
CA GLY A 28 -6.13 14.41 -59.66
C GLY A 28 -6.94 13.12 -59.76
N CYS A 29 -6.33 12.06 -60.29
CA CYS A 29 -6.93 10.74 -60.53
C CYS A 29 -7.77 10.24 -59.35
N GLY A 30 -9.06 10.03 -59.59
CA GLY A 30 -10.01 9.53 -58.60
C GLY A 30 -9.79 8.06 -58.29
N THR A 31 -9.17 7.78 -57.15
CA THR A 31 -9.39 6.50 -56.44
C THR A 31 -10.57 6.70 -55.50
N ARG A 32 -11.66 5.95 -55.71
CA ARG A 32 -12.80 5.92 -54.78
C ARG A 32 -12.33 5.31 -53.46
N SER A 33 -11.98 6.13 -52.49
CA SER A 33 -11.89 5.70 -51.10
C SER A 33 -13.31 5.46 -50.59
N SER A 34 -13.73 4.20 -50.60
CA SER A 34 -14.88 3.76 -49.82
C SER A 34 -14.56 4.00 -48.34
N SER A 35 -15.21 4.99 -47.75
CA SER A 35 -15.22 5.20 -46.31
C SER A 35 -15.95 4.03 -45.66
N VAL A 36 -15.17 3.01 -45.27
CA VAL A 36 -15.65 1.97 -44.37
C VAL A 36 -15.92 2.65 -43.03
N VAL A 37 -17.20 2.88 -42.73
CA VAL A 37 -17.64 3.16 -41.37
C VAL A 37 -17.31 1.91 -40.57
N ALA A 38 -16.17 1.93 -39.88
CA ALA A 38 -15.82 0.91 -38.91
C ALA A 38 -16.86 1.01 -37.80
N THR A 39 -17.89 0.16 -37.86
CA THR A 39 -18.72 -0.15 -36.71
C THR A 39 -17.78 -0.65 -35.63
N ASN A 40 -17.62 0.17 -34.59
CA ASN A 40 -16.83 -0.17 -33.42
C ASN A 40 -17.62 -1.21 -32.63
N THR A 41 -17.72 -2.42 -33.17
CA THR A 41 -18.27 -3.58 -32.49
C THR A 41 -17.37 -3.80 -31.30
N ARG A 42 -17.85 -3.38 -30.12
CA ARG A 42 -17.21 -3.66 -28.84
C ARG A 42 -17.06 -5.18 -28.76
N MET A 43 -15.86 -5.68 -29.07
CA MET A 43 -15.52 -7.09 -29.01
C MET A 43 -15.86 -7.57 -27.60
N ARG A 44 -16.85 -8.46 -27.46
CA ARG A 44 -17.04 -9.19 -26.20
C ARG A 44 -15.74 -9.96 -25.98
N PRO A 45 -15.04 -9.77 -24.85
CA PRO A 45 -13.89 -10.60 -24.52
C PRO A 45 -14.35 -12.06 -24.55
N SER A 46 -13.60 -12.96 -25.18
CA SER A 46 -13.88 -14.38 -25.07
C SER A 46 -13.85 -14.78 -23.59
N GLU A 47 -14.67 -15.75 -23.20
CA GLU A 47 -14.56 -16.42 -21.91
C GLU A 47 -13.23 -17.19 -21.91
N GLY A 48 -12.14 -16.47 -21.61
CA GLY A 48 -10.85 -17.07 -21.31
C GLY A 48 -10.97 -17.93 -20.04
N PRO A 49 -10.02 -18.85 -19.82
CA PRO A 49 -10.02 -19.69 -18.62
C PRO A 49 -10.11 -18.81 -17.37
N THR A 50 -11.04 -19.15 -16.48
CA THR A 50 -11.14 -18.53 -15.16
C THR A 50 -9.90 -18.90 -14.34
N VAL A 51 -9.03 -17.94 -14.08
CA VAL A 51 -7.88 -18.09 -13.18
C VAL A 51 -8.36 -18.18 -11.73
N SER A 52 -7.80 -19.11 -10.93
CA SER A 52 -8.08 -19.19 -9.50
C SER A 52 -7.78 -17.86 -8.79
N SER A 53 -8.48 -17.58 -7.69
CA SER A 53 -8.16 -16.42 -6.84
C SER A 53 -6.80 -16.63 -6.17
N ASN A 54 -5.94 -15.62 -6.23
CA ASN A 54 -4.64 -15.58 -5.57
C ASN A 54 -4.43 -14.28 -4.77
N VAL A 55 -5.50 -13.62 -4.34
CA VAL A 55 -5.43 -12.28 -3.70
C VAL A 55 -5.95 -12.26 -2.27
N LEU A 56 -6.72 -13.28 -1.86
CA LEU A 56 -7.28 -13.37 -0.52
C LEU A 56 -6.20 -13.83 0.46
N ARG A 57 -6.32 -13.45 1.73
CA ARG A 57 -5.38 -13.85 2.80
C ARG A 57 -5.07 -15.35 2.81
N LYS A 58 -6.10 -16.19 2.64
CA LYS A 58 -5.96 -17.64 2.60
C LYS A 58 -5.12 -18.14 1.42
N ASP A 59 -4.95 -17.36 0.35
CA ASP A 59 -4.20 -17.75 -0.83
C ASP A 59 -2.68 -17.62 -0.61
N TYR A 60 -2.25 -16.92 0.46
CA TYR A 60 -0.85 -16.67 0.79
C TYR A 60 -0.27 -17.76 1.70
N VAL A 61 0.99 -18.13 1.48
CA VAL A 61 1.74 -19.13 2.26
C VAL A 61 3.04 -18.60 2.88
N GLY A 62 3.45 -17.39 2.52
CA GLY A 62 4.69 -16.76 2.97
C GLY A 62 5.93 -17.29 2.24
N SER A 63 6.94 -16.43 2.14
CA SER A 63 8.17 -16.65 1.39
C SER A 63 9.01 -17.82 1.93
N ALA A 64 8.79 -18.25 3.17
CA ALA A 64 9.41 -19.44 3.74
C ALA A 64 9.06 -20.72 2.96
N ALA A 65 7.83 -20.83 2.45
CA ALA A 65 7.38 -21.99 1.66
C ALA A 65 8.16 -22.11 0.34
N CYS A 66 8.63 -21.00 -0.22
CA CYS A 66 9.36 -20.95 -1.48
C CYS A 66 10.79 -21.52 -1.38
N GLN A 67 11.38 -21.56 -0.18
CA GLN A 67 12.81 -21.85 0.00
C GLN A 67 13.19 -23.27 -0.46
N GLY A 68 12.30 -24.26 -0.33
CA GLY A 68 12.58 -25.64 -0.70
C GLY A 68 12.84 -25.83 -2.20
N CYS A 69 12.04 -25.17 -3.05
CA CYS A 69 12.14 -25.27 -4.51
C CYS A 69 12.98 -24.15 -5.13
N HIS A 70 13.03 -22.96 -4.50
CA HIS A 70 13.66 -21.75 -5.03
C HIS A 70 14.78 -21.20 -4.13
N GLY A 71 15.63 -22.09 -3.59
CA GLY A 71 16.66 -21.74 -2.61
C GLY A 71 17.55 -20.55 -3.00
N ASP A 72 18.11 -20.56 -4.21
CA ASP A 72 19.00 -19.49 -4.69
C ASP A 72 18.29 -18.15 -4.83
N VAL A 73 17.05 -18.18 -5.35
CA VAL A 73 16.21 -16.98 -5.52
C VAL A 73 15.85 -16.40 -4.15
N VAL A 74 15.44 -17.24 -3.19
CA VAL A 74 15.13 -16.82 -1.83
C VAL A 74 16.37 -16.24 -1.14
N ALA A 75 17.53 -16.87 -1.32
CA ALA A 75 18.79 -16.37 -0.76
C ALA A 75 19.15 -14.98 -1.31
N ALA A 76 19.00 -14.77 -2.62
CA ALA A 76 19.21 -13.45 -3.25
C ALA A 76 18.17 -12.41 -2.79
N TRP A 77 16.90 -12.79 -2.78
CA TRP A 77 15.78 -11.94 -2.36
C TRP A 77 15.92 -11.47 -0.90
N ARG A 78 16.32 -12.35 0.04
CA ARG A 78 16.55 -11.98 1.45
C ARG A 78 17.61 -10.89 1.65
N ARG A 79 18.56 -10.77 0.72
CA ARG A 79 19.58 -9.71 0.74
C ARG A 79 19.14 -8.45 -0.02
N SER A 80 18.02 -8.51 -0.73
CA SER A 80 17.55 -7.41 -1.55
C SER A 80 17.06 -6.23 -0.70
N PRO A 81 17.19 -4.99 -1.21
CA PRO A 81 16.58 -3.81 -0.60
C PRO A 81 15.06 -3.89 -0.44
N MET A 82 14.37 -4.63 -1.32
CA MET A 82 12.92 -4.79 -1.28
C MET A 82 12.50 -5.57 -0.02
N HIS A 83 13.07 -6.75 0.19
CA HIS A 83 12.81 -7.53 1.40
C HIS A 83 13.17 -6.74 2.66
N ARG A 84 14.33 -6.07 2.64
CA ARG A 84 14.83 -5.28 3.77
C ARG A 84 14.12 -3.93 3.97
N MET A 85 13.03 -3.64 3.24
CA MET A 85 12.33 -2.36 3.34
C MET A 85 11.75 -2.11 4.72
N THR A 86 11.18 -3.13 5.38
CA THR A 86 10.77 -3.06 6.79
C THR A 86 11.46 -4.17 7.55
N ARG A 87 12.08 -3.85 8.68
CA ARG A 87 12.78 -4.82 9.53
C ARG A 87 12.44 -4.58 11.00
N LEU A 88 12.40 -5.66 11.77
CA LEU A 88 12.25 -5.62 13.22
C LEU A 88 13.62 -5.41 13.87
N PRO A 89 13.79 -4.43 14.79
CA PRO A 89 15.08 -4.13 15.41
C PRO A 89 15.80 -5.33 16.05
N GLU A 90 15.05 -6.28 16.59
CA GLU A 90 15.53 -7.49 17.25
C GLU A 90 15.94 -8.61 16.27
N GLN A 91 15.59 -8.49 14.98
CA GLN A 91 15.87 -9.48 13.94
C GLN A 91 16.83 -8.95 12.86
N THR A 92 17.36 -7.74 13.02
CA THR A 92 18.23 -7.11 12.03
C THR A 92 19.44 -6.44 12.65
N GLU A 93 20.54 -6.46 11.90
CA GLU A 93 21.60 -5.48 12.09
C GLU A 93 21.08 -4.07 11.76
N ILE A 94 21.41 -3.11 12.63
CA ILE A 94 21.13 -1.67 12.47
C ILE A 94 22.47 -0.97 12.36
N ARG A 95 22.70 -0.30 11.24
CA ARG A 95 23.97 0.38 10.94
C ARG A 95 24.07 1.75 11.59
N ALA A 96 22.94 2.40 11.85
CA ALA A 96 22.91 3.66 12.58
C ALA A 96 23.48 3.50 14.00
N PRO A 97 24.37 4.39 14.45
CA PRO A 97 24.96 4.32 15.79
C PRO A 97 23.98 4.81 16.86
N PHE A 98 23.58 3.93 17.78
CA PHE A 98 22.81 4.27 18.98
C PHE A 98 23.72 4.33 20.22
N ASP A 99 24.87 5.00 20.07
CA ASP A 99 25.98 5.10 21.03
C ASP A 99 25.94 6.40 21.87
N GLY A 100 24.80 7.09 21.92
CA GLY A 100 24.61 8.36 22.61
C GLY A 100 24.85 9.60 21.75
N ARG A 101 25.22 9.44 20.47
CA ARG A 101 25.38 10.56 19.53
C ARG A 101 24.13 11.41 19.41
N ALA A 102 24.35 12.68 19.09
CA ALA A 102 23.30 13.67 18.93
C ALA A 102 23.32 14.28 17.52
N PHE A 103 22.15 14.39 16.91
CA PHE A 103 21.91 15.17 15.70
C PHE A 103 21.21 16.47 16.09
N ARG A 104 21.78 17.61 15.67
CA ARG A 104 21.20 18.93 15.92
C ARG A 104 20.52 19.44 14.66
N PHE A 105 19.34 20.01 14.82
CA PHE A 105 18.62 20.66 13.74
C PHE A 105 17.91 21.88 14.30
N LYS A 106 18.36 23.07 13.90
CA LYS A 106 17.93 24.35 14.49
C LYS A 106 18.15 24.31 16.01
N GLY A 107 17.14 24.68 16.80
CA GLY A 107 17.18 24.60 18.27
C GLY A 107 16.97 23.19 18.85
N ASP A 108 16.62 22.20 18.01
CA ASP A 108 16.25 20.87 18.49
C ASP A 108 17.41 19.88 18.42
N ILE A 109 17.33 18.84 19.27
CA ILE A 109 18.32 17.77 19.37
C ILE A 109 17.61 16.42 19.31
N ALA A 110 18.10 15.52 18.45
CA ALA A 110 17.80 14.10 18.50
C ALA A 110 19.01 13.33 19.05
N ARG A 111 18.87 12.66 20.20
CA ARG A 111 19.89 11.76 20.76
C ARG A 111 19.51 10.30 20.50
N PHE A 112 20.50 9.49 20.11
CA PHE A 112 20.33 8.08 19.74
C PHE A 112 20.97 7.21 20.82
N GLU A 113 20.15 6.46 21.55
CA GLU A 113 20.57 5.75 22.75
C GLU A 113 20.21 4.26 22.63
N GLN A 114 21.09 3.38 23.08
CA GLN A 114 20.80 1.97 23.23
C GLN A 114 20.82 1.62 24.73
N VAL A 115 19.76 0.98 25.20
CA VAL A 115 19.63 0.48 26.58
C VAL A 115 19.28 -1.00 26.50
N LYS A 116 20.21 -1.86 26.92
CA LYS A 116 20.16 -3.31 26.64
C LYS A 116 20.00 -3.54 25.13
N ASP A 117 18.98 -4.28 24.71
CA ASP A 117 18.71 -4.58 23.31
C ASP A 117 17.76 -3.58 22.63
N ALA A 118 17.19 -2.64 23.39
CA ALA A 118 16.26 -1.65 22.87
C ALA A 118 16.98 -0.36 22.46
N ARG A 119 16.51 0.24 21.37
CA ARG A 119 17.03 1.49 20.81
C ARG A 119 16.01 2.60 20.98
N PHE A 120 16.52 3.79 21.30
CA PHE A 120 15.71 4.97 21.61
C PHE A 120 16.18 6.18 20.83
N MET A 121 15.22 7.00 20.40
CA MET A 121 15.47 8.34 19.89
C MET A 121 14.83 9.35 20.86
N ARG A 122 15.66 10.17 21.50
CA ARG A 122 15.20 11.24 22.38
C ARG A 122 15.21 12.55 21.63
N LEU A 123 14.04 13.15 21.45
CA LEU A 123 13.88 14.47 20.85
C LEU A 123 13.72 15.50 21.96
N THR A 124 14.63 16.47 22.01
CA THR A 124 14.53 17.64 22.89
C THR A 124 14.32 18.87 22.02
N SER A 125 13.21 19.57 22.24
CA SER A 125 12.87 20.81 21.54
C SER A 125 12.64 21.94 22.53
N SER A 126 13.09 23.14 22.19
CA SER A 126 12.83 24.36 23.00
C SER A 126 11.34 24.62 23.17
N ASP A 127 10.56 24.33 22.13
CA ASP A 127 9.13 24.68 22.05
C ASP A 127 8.22 23.50 22.43
N GLY A 128 8.81 22.30 22.53
CA GLY A 128 8.06 21.04 22.65
C GLY A 128 8.47 20.18 23.84
N GLY A 129 9.50 20.54 24.60
CA GLY A 129 10.05 19.71 25.67
C GLY A 129 10.75 18.45 25.16
N THR A 130 10.92 17.46 26.03
CA THR A 130 11.58 16.19 25.70
C THR A 130 10.57 15.08 25.47
N ARG A 131 10.72 14.34 24.36
CA ARG A 131 9.98 13.11 24.05
C ARG A 131 10.95 11.98 23.73
N ILE A 132 10.61 10.77 24.14
CA ILE A 132 11.45 9.59 23.96
C ILE A 132 10.67 8.58 23.12
N TYR A 133 11.30 8.05 22.09
CA TYR A 133 10.69 7.06 21.21
C TYR A 133 11.50 5.77 21.25
N ARG A 134 10.88 4.65 21.62
CA ARG A 134 11.45 3.32 21.44
C ARG A 134 11.32 2.95 19.97
N VAL A 135 12.42 2.64 19.31
CA VAL A 135 12.43 2.23 17.90
C VAL A 135 11.78 0.86 17.79
N THR A 136 10.76 0.75 16.94
CA THR A 136 9.98 -0.48 16.73
C THR A 136 10.09 -1.01 15.30
N LYS A 137 10.53 -0.18 14.35
CA LYS A 137 10.81 -0.56 12.96
C LYS A 137 12.03 0.15 12.43
N VAL A 138 12.80 -0.57 11.62
CA VAL A 138 13.88 -0.04 10.79
C VAL A 138 13.42 -0.11 9.35
N ILE A 139 13.46 1.02 8.66
CA ILE A 139 12.88 1.18 7.32
C ILE A 139 14.02 1.49 6.33
N GLY A 140 14.02 0.80 5.20
CA GLY A 140 15.10 0.86 4.22
C GLY A 140 16.30 0.01 4.60
N GLY A 141 17.39 0.16 3.84
CA GLY A 141 18.58 -0.67 4.01
C GLY A 141 19.55 -0.68 2.82
N ARG A 142 19.25 0.02 1.72
CA ARG A 142 20.19 0.19 0.59
C ARG A 142 21.14 1.38 0.78
N TYR A 143 20.57 2.56 1.04
CA TYR A 143 21.34 3.82 1.13
C TYR A 143 21.21 4.51 2.49
N ARG A 144 20.16 4.19 3.24
CA ARG A 144 19.85 4.80 4.52
C ARG A 144 18.98 3.88 5.38
N GLU A 145 18.94 4.20 6.67
CA GLU A 145 17.96 3.70 7.64
C GLU A 145 17.08 4.85 8.11
N ASP A 146 15.79 4.61 8.00
CA ASP A 146 14.73 5.40 8.62
C ASP A 146 14.14 4.59 9.78
N PHE A 147 13.42 5.24 10.69
CA PHE A 147 12.89 4.58 11.89
C PHE A 147 11.42 4.93 12.11
N ALA A 148 10.67 3.96 12.63
CA ALA A 148 9.41 4.21 13.31
C ALA A 148 9.54 3.78 14.78
N GLY A 149 8.76 4.38 15.66
CA GLY A 149 8.82 4.09 17.08
C GLY A 149 7.60 4.54 17.87
N LEU A 150 7.45 3.96 19.06
CA LEU A 150 6.42 4.33 20.02
C LEU A 150 6.96 5.36 21.00
N GLN A 151 6.18 6.40 21.27
CA GLN A 151 6.52 7.32 22.35
C GLN A 151 6.41 6.58 23.69
N VAL A 152 7.43 6.72 24.54
CA VAL A 152 7.51 6.04 25.85
C VAL A 152 7.88 7.03 26.95
N ALA A 153 7.51 6.70 28.19
CA ALA A 153 7.73 7.58 29.34
C ALA A 153 9.22 7.78 29.69
N SER A 154 10.04 6.77 29.44
CA SER A 154 11.48 6.77 29.73
C SER A 154 12.25 5.91 28.72
N ALA A 155 13.58 6.06 28.69
CA ALA A 155 14.46 5.20 27.90
C ALA A 155 14.74 3.88 28.65
N ASP A 156 13.67 3.15 28.96
CA ASP A 156 13.69 1.82 29.55
C ASP A 156 12.96 0.85 28.61
N PRO A 157 13.50 -0.34 28.31
CA PRO A 157 12.80 -1.34 27.48
C PRO A 157 11.38 -1.67 27.96
N GLY A 158 11.13 -1.64 29.27
CA GLY A 158 9.81 -1.89 29.89
C GLY A 158 8.94 -0.64 30.07
N ALA A 159 9.39 0.54 29.63
CA ALA A 159 8.62 1.77 29.75
C ALA A 159 7.28 1.67 29.02
N ALA A 160 6.21 2.13 29.68
CA ALA A 160 4.88 2.22 29.09
C ALA A 160 4.86 3.23 27.93
N ALA A 161 4.01 2.96 26.95
CA ALA A 161 3.72 3.89 25.88
C ALA A 161 3.03 5.15 26.42
N VAL A 162 3.31 6.29 25.81
CA VAL A 162 2.62 7.55 26.08
C VAL A 162 1.60 7.76 24.97
N GLY A 163 0.32 7.80 25.32
CA GLY A 163 -0.78 7.90 24.36
C GLY A 163 -1.20 6.54 23.83
N ASP A 164 -1.55 6.47 22.54
CA ASP A 164 -1.99 5.23 21.89
C ASP A 164 -0.80 4.26 21.70
N PRO A 165 -0.81 3.06 22.34
CA PRO A 165 0.27 2.08 22.22
C PRO A 165 0.35 1.45 20.83
N HIS A 166 -0.64 1.65 19.97
CA HIS A 166 -0.63 1.18 18.59
C HIS A 166 -0.13 2.24 17.61
N ALA A 167 0.06 3.50 18.04
CA ALA A 167 0.49 4.58 17.17
C ALA A 167 2.02 4.61 16.97
N GLU A 168 2.57 3.68 16.19
CA GLU A 168 3.98 3.70 15.79
C GLU A 168 4.26 4.92 14.90
N LEU A 169 4.99 5.93 15.41
CA LEU A 169 5.22 7.18 14.68
C LEU A 169 6.49 7.14 13.84
N ILE A 170 6.45 7.78 12.68
CA ILE A 170 7.62 7.93 11.80
C ILE A 170 8.61 8.92 12.44
N LEU A 171 9.84 8.49 12.71
CA LEU A 171 10.82 9.33 13.39
C LEU A 171 11.54 10.29 12.42
N PRO A 172 11.92 11.50 12.86
CA PRO A 172 12.32 12.60 11.96
C PRO A 172 13.76 12.55 11.49
N VAL A 173 14.54 11.51 11.81
CA VAL A 173 15.96 11.44 11.47
C VAL A 173 16.27 10.13 10.76
N SER A 174 16.99 10.25 9.65
CA SER A 174 17.54 9.15 8.86
C SER A 174 19.04 9.02 9.15
N TYR A 175 19.57 7.81 9.08
CA TYR A 175 21.01 7.58 9.00
C TYR A 175 21.41 7.24 7.56
N VAL A 176 22.29 8.04 6.95
CA VAL A 176 22.73 7.86 5.56
C VAL A 176 24.09 7.15 5.55
N PHE A 177 24.18 6.08 4.79
CA PHE A 177 25.35 5.20 4.83
C PHE A 177 26.59 5.79 4.16
N GLN A 178 26.40 6.48 3.03
CA GLN A 178 27.50 6.97 2.19
C GLN A 178 28.43 7.94 2.95
N ASN A 179 27.87 8.75 3.85
CA ASN A 179 28.60 9.73 4.65
C ASN A 179 28.63 9.37 6.15
N ALA A 180 28.12 8.19 6.51
CA ALA A 180 27.98 7.73 7.89
C ALA A 180 27.35 8.78 8.83
N SER A 181 26.36 9.55 8.35
CA SER A 181 25.82 10.71 9.06
C SER A 181 24.30 10.63 9.27
N PHE A 182 23.84 11.21 10.38
CA PHE A 182 22.43 11.51 10.58
C PHE A 182 21.98 12.70 9.71
N ARG A 183 20.73 12.67 9.23
CA ARG A 183 20.10 13.70 8.41
C ARG A 183 18.62 13.82 8.75
N LEU A 184 18.05 15.02 8.59
CA LEU A 184 16.60 15.21 8.70
C LEU A 184 15.87 14.34 7.65
N LYS A 185 14.89 13.55 8.10
CA LYS A 185 14.05 12.72 7.23
C LYS A 185 13.09 13.60 6.43
N GLY A 186 13.01 13.34 5.12
CA GLY A 186 12.01 13.97 4.25
C GLY A 186 12.44 15.32 3.68
N TYR A 187 13.73 15.63 3.65
CA TYR A 187 14.24 16.74 2.84
C TYR A 187 14.01 16.43 1.36
N SER A 188 13.07 17.14 0.74
CA SER A 188 12.77 17.09 -0.69
C SER A 188 12.61 18.52 -1.18
N VAL A 189 13.05 18.82 -2.39
CA VAL A 189 12.96 20.17 -3.00
C VAL A 189 11.51 20.67 -3.12
N MET A 190 10.53 19.77 -3.02
CA MET A 190 9.09 20.06 -3.10
C MET A 190 8.39 20.14 -1.73
N VAL A 191 9.12 19.97 -0.62
CA VAL A 191 8.55 19.98 0.73
C VAL A 191 9.20 21.10 1.53
N GLY A 192 8.38 22.00 2.06
CA GLY A 192 8.85 23.07 2.93
C GLY A 192 9.65 22.53 4.12
N GLU A 193 10.72 23.23 4.48
CA GLU A 193 11.53 22.85 5.62
C GLU A 193 10.68 22.86 6.91
N ARG A 194 10.77 21.81 7.71
CA ARG A 194 10.02 21.71 8.96
C ARG A 194 10.53 22.75 9.99
N PRO A 195 9.66 23.25 10.87
CA PRO A 195 10.07 24.19 11.91
C PRO A 195 11.03 23.55 12.94
N GLY A 196 10.97 22.23 13.12
CA GLY A 196 11.82 21.50 14.06
C GLY A 196 11.71 19.97 13.92
N LEU A 197 12.32 19.25 14.86
CA LEU A 197 12.31 17.78 14.95
C LEU A 197 11.03 17.29 15.62
N ARG A 198 10.10 16.78 14.80
CA ARG A 198 8.85 16.18 15.27
C ARG A 198 8.62 14.84 14.59
N ALA A 199 8.20 13.85 15.36
CA ALA A 199 7.69 12.60 14.81
C ALA A 199 6.53 12.91 13.86
N GLY A 200 6.49 12.19 12.74
CA GLY A 200 5.52 12.37 11.67
C GLY A 200 4.23 11.60 11.89
N GLY A 201 3.56 11.25 10.80
CA GLY A 201 2.35 10.43 10.82
C GLY A 201 2.59 9.02 11.36
N VAL A 202 1.48 8.29 11.52
CA VAL A 202 1.49 6.93 12.05
C VAL A 202 1.91 5.94 10.96
N TRP A 203 3.04 5.27 11.17
CA TRP A 203 3.65 4.33 10.24
C TRP A 203 2.70 3.19 9.87
N ASN A 204 2.00 2.61 10.86
CA ASN A 204 1.06 1.51 10.64
C ASN A 204 -0.23 1.91 9.92
N GLN A 205 -0.43 3.19 9.62
CA GLN A 205 -1.53 3.68 8.79
C GLN A 205 -1.07 4.24 7.44
N THR A 206 0.24 4.44 7.26
CA THR A 206 0.75 5.20 6.10
C THR A 206 1.70 4.39 5.23
N CYS A 207 2.43 3.42 5.82
CA CYS A 207 3.56 2.79 5.16
C CYS A 207 3.37 1.28 4.93
N ILE A 208 2.42 0.66 5.62
CA ILE A 208 2.43 -0.79 5.81
C ILE A 208 2.08 -1.60 4.57
N PHE A 209 1.15 -1.14 3.74
CA PHE A 209 0.73 -1.87 2.54
C PHE A 209 1.81 -1.81 1.44
N CYS A 210 2.58 -0.73 1.38
CA CYS A 210 3.66 -0.59 0.39
C CYS A 210 5.00 -1.18 0.84
N HIS A 211 5.21 -1.40 2.15
CA HIS A 211 6.51 -1.80 2.72
C HIS A 211 6.50 -3.19 3.37
N ASN A 212 5.37 -3.90 3.35
CA ASN A 212 5.23 -5.25 3.88
C ASN A 212 4.42 -6.12 2.93
N THR A 213 4.31 -7.41 3.24
CA THR A 213 3.48 -8.35 2.48
C THR A 213 2.12 -8.41 3.15
N VAL A 214 1.10 -7.98 2.42
CA VAL A 214 -0.31 -8.03 2.83
C VAL A 214 -1.10 -8.74 1.74
N PRO A 215 -2.28 -9.29 2.04
CA PRO A 215 -3.19 -9.76 1.01
C PRO A 215 -3.50 -8.65 0.03
N TYR A 216 -3.29 -8.88 -1.27
CA TYR A 216 -3.59 -7.87 -2.29
C TYR A 216 -5.08 -7.48 -2.27
N PHE A 217 -5.95 -8.37 -1.81
CA PHE A 217 -7.36 -8.08 -1.60
C PHE A 217 -7.61 -6.82 -0.76
N ASP A 218 -6.80 -6.58 0.27
CA ASP A 218 -6.94 -5.45 1.18
C ASP A 218 -6.59 -4.12 0.50
N ASP A 219 -5.77 -4.17 -0.56
CA ASP A 219 -5.39 -3.00 -1.36
C ASP A 219 -6.49 -2.58 -2.36
N LEU A 220 -7.38 -3.51 -2.71
CA LEU A 220 -8.36 -3.34 -3.79
C LEU A 220 -9.61 -2.57 -3.40
N TRP A 221 -9.96 -2.49 -2.11
CA TRP A 221 -11.29 -2.05 -1.70
C TRP A 221 -11.61 -0.61 -2.08
N GLY A 222 -10.64 0.30 -1.97
CA GLY A 222 -10.81 1.68 -2.42
C GLY A 222 -11.08 1.80 -3.91
N ALA A 223 -10.45 0.94 -4.72
CA ALA A 223 -10.64 0.91 -6.17
C ALA A 223 -11.99 0.30 -6.56
N LEU A 224 -12.39 -0.79 -5.90
CA LEU A 224 -13.67 -1.47 -6.09
C LEU A 224 -14.85 -0.63 -5.61
N HIS A 225 -14.69 0.14 -4.53
CA HIS A 225 -15.74 1.03 -4.02
C HIS A 225 -15.92 2.26 -4.92
N GLY A 226 -14.82 2.78 -5.48
CA GLY A 226 -14.83 3.97 -6.34
C GLY A 226 -15.03 5.28 -5.55
N PRO A 227 -15.59 6.33 -6.18
CA PRO A 227 -15.78 7.64 -5.55
C PRO A 227 -16.50 7.56 -4.19
N GLY A 228 -16.04 8.36 -3.22
CA GLY A 228 -16.60 8.37 -1.86
C GLY A 228 -16.12 7.24 -0.96
N ALA A 229 -15.12 6.45 -1.38
CA ALA A 229 -14.44 5.49 -0.52
C ALA A 229 -13.80 6.21 0.69
N PRO A 230 -13.99 5.71 1.93
CA PRO A 230 -13.27 6.21 3.10
C PRO A 230 -11.76 6.15 2.91
N SER A 231 -11.03 7.11 3.51
CA SER A 231 -9.56 7.00 3.58
C SER A 231 -9.17 5.82 4.47
N TYR A 232 -8.32 4.95 3.94
CA TYR A 232 -7.63 3.87 4.63
C TYR A 232 -6.28 3.61 3.93
N GLN A 233 -5.56 2.58 4.35
CA GLN A 233 -4.17 2.31 3.96
C GLN A 233 -3.99 1.89 2.50
N GLY A 234 -5.01 1.33 1.82
CA GLY A 234 -4.88 0.71 0.50
C GLY A 234 -5.60 1.43 -0.64
N VAL A 235 -4.90 2.17 -1.49
CA VAL A 235 -5.51 2.66 -2.73
C VAL A 235 -4.58 2.36 -3.90
N VAL A 236 -4.89 1.31 -4.66
CA VAL A 236 -4.14 0.87 -5.85
C VAL A 236 -4.37 1.75 -7.08
N VAL A 237 -5.33 2.66 -7.03
CA VAL A 237 -5.64 3.57 -8.15
C VAL A 237 -4.97 4.91 -7.91
N ASP A 238 -4.08 5.28 -8.82
CA ASP A 238 -3.51 6.61 -8.82
C ASP A 238 -4.60 7.66 -9.12
N ARG A 239 -4.89 8.48 -8.10
CA ARG A 239 -5.88 9.56 -8.18
C ARG A 239 -5.39 10.73 -9.05
N VAL A 240 -4.09 10.88 -9.28
CA VAL A 240 -3.54 11.94 -10.15
C VAL A 240 -3.57 11.57 -11.63
N MET A 241 -3.66 10.27 -11.95
CA MET A 241 -3.80 9.83 -13.33
C MET A 241 -5.19 10.17 -13.90
N PRO A 242 -5.31 10.52 -15.20
CA PRO A 242 -6.60 10.70 -15.86
C PRO A 242 -7.45 9.42 -15.80
N PRO A 243 -8.79 9.50 -15.65
CA PRO A 243 -9.66 8.32 -15.55
C PRO A 243 -9.49 7.29 -16.68
N SER A 244 -9.21 7.74 -17.91
CA SER A 244 -8.97 6.87 -19.07
C SER A 244 -7.67 6.07 -19.03
N ARG A 245 -6.75 6.42 -18.12
CA ARG A 245 -5.47 5.71 -17.94
C ARG A 245 -5.42 4.90 -16.65
N ARG A 246 -6.44 5.00 -15.80
CA ARG A 246 -6.50 4.24 -14.55
C ARG A 246 -6.84 2.78 -14.84
N MET A 247 -6.20 1.89 -14.08
CA MET A 247 -6.64 0.50 -14.01
C MET A 247 -8.07 0.45 -13.44
N SER A 248 -8.93 -0.34 -14.07
CA SER A 248 -10.30 -0.59 -13.63
C SER A 248 -10.46 -1.98 -13.04
N TYR A 249 -11.31 -2.08 -12.03
CA TYR A 249 -11.71 -3.34 -11.41
C TYR A 249 -13.20 -3.52 -11.64
N GLU A 250 -13.63 -4.74 -11.97
CA GLU A 250 -15.04 -5.10 -12.17
C GLU A 250 -15.39 -6.21 -11.20
N VAL A 251 -16.56 -6.10 -10.56
CA VAL A 251 -17.07 -7.14 -9.67
C VAL A 251 -17.83 -8.14 -10.52
N THR A 252 -17.25 -9.32 -10.72
CA THR A 252 -17.88 -10.42 -11.48
C THR A 252 -18.75 -11.33 -10.63
N ASP A 253 -18.67 -11.23 -9.30
CA ASP A 253 -19.44 -12.03 -8.33
C ASP A 253 -19.55 -11.27 -7.00
N ALA A 254 -20.66 -10.56 -6.82
CA ALA A 254 -20.88 -9.69 -5.66
C ALA A 254 -21.00 -10.49 -4.36
N ARG A 255 -21.68 -11.64 -4.38
CA ARG A 255 -21.88 -12.47 -3.19
C ARG A 255 -20.56 -13.02 -2.67
N ALA A 256 -19.68 -13.49 -3.56
CA ALA A 256 -18.35 -13.94 -3.14
C ALA A 256 -17.49 -12.78 -2.62
N LEU A 257 -17.55 -11.60 -3.26
CA LEU A 257 -16.84 -10.42 -2.76
C LEU A 257 -17.30 -10.03 -1.35
N ILE A 258 -18.61 -9.94 -1.11
CA ILE A 258 -19.16 -9.58 0.20
C ILE A 258 -18.69 -10.57 1.28
N ARG A 259 -18.76 -11.88 1.01
CA ARG A 259 -18.25 -12.89 1.93
C ARG A 259 -16.75 -12.74 2.20
N ALA A 260 -15.95 -12.54 1.17
CA ALA A 260 -14.51 -12.35 1.33
C ALA A 260 -14.17 -11.11 2.18
N VAL A 261 -14.91 -10.00 2.00
CA VAL A 261 -14.73 -8.82 2.86
C VAL A 261 -15.12 -9.12 4.30
N GLN A 262 -16.21 -9.85 4.54
CA GLN A 262 -16.65 -10.22 5.89
C GLN A 262 -15.63 -11.12 6.60
N GLU A 263 -15.10 -12.12 5.90
CA GLU A 263 -14.04 -13.00 6.40
C GLU A 263 -12.79 -12.21 6.79
N GLU A 264 -12.37 -11.26 5.94
CA GLU A 264 -11.22 -10.42 6.23
C GLU A 264 -11.49 -9.46 7.40
N VAL A 265 -12.68 -8.85 7.49
CA VAL A 265 -13.05 -8.02 8.65
C VAL A 265 -12.92 -8.80 9.96
N VAL A 266 -13.36 -10.06 9.98
CA VAL A 266 -13.20 -10.94 11.15
C VAL A 266 -11.73 -11.25 11.42
N ALA A 267 -10.94 -11.53 10.38
CA ALA A 267 -9.50 -11.77 10.51
C ALA A 267 -8.73 -10.57 11.09
N LEU A 268 -9.23 -9.35 10.84
CA LEU A 268 -8.69 -8.12 11.41
C LEU A 268 -9.20 -7.82 12.84
N GLY A 269 -10.05 -8.68 13.41
CA GLY A 269 -10.65 -8.49 14.73
C GLY A 269 -11.86 -7.53 14.75
N GLY A 270 -12.40 -7.19 13.59
CA GLY A 270 -13.64 -6.42 13.46
C GLY A 270 -14.88 -7.31 13.60
N VAL A 271 -16.04 -6.67 13.79
CA VAL A 271 -17.34 -7.36 13.81
C VAL A 271 -17.89 -7.38 12.39
N ALA A 272 -18.11 -8.57 11.82
CA ALA A 272 -18.85 -8.70 10.57
C ALA A 272 -20.25 -8.13 10.74
N ALA A 273 -20.73 -7.35 9.76
CA ALA A 273 -22.11 -6.88 9.79
C ALA A 273 -23.05 -8.09 9.84
N SER A 274 -23.85 -8.20 10.90
CA SER A 274 -25.05 -9.03 10.87
C SER A 274 -25.89 -8.54 9.71
N ALA A 275 -26.30 -9.43 8.81
CA ALA A 275 -27.25 -9.12 7.76
C ALA A 275 -28.59 -8.69 8.38
N SER A 276 -28.71 -7.39 8.73
CA SER A 276 -29.95 -6.76 9.11
C SER A 276 -30.31 -5.77 8.01
N PRO A 277 -31.48 -5.91 7.39
CA PRO A 277 -31.88 -5.02 6.31
C PRO A 277 -32.02 -3.61 6.87
N ALA A 278 -31.30 -2.66 6.26
CA ALA A 278 -31.49 -1.25 6.56
C ALA A 278 -32.94 -0.87 6.23
N SER A 279 -33.62 -0.24 7.19
CA SER A 279 -34.99 0.25 7.11
C SER A 279 -35.09 1.54 6.27
N SER A 280 -34.52 1.55 5.06
CA SER A 280 -34.73 2.62 4.09
C SER A 280 -35.79 2.19 3.09
N SER A 281 -36.70 3.11 2.76
CA SER A 281 -37.84 2.94 1.84
C SER A 281 -37.48 2.60 0.37
N SER A 282 -36.20 2.36 0.08
CA SER A 282 -35.69 1.84 -1.19
C SER A 282 -35.07 0.47 -0.99
N VAL A 283 -35.47 -0.51 -1.79
CA VAL A 283 -34.87 -1.86 -1.83
C VAL A 283 -33.37 -1.72 -2.15
N PRO A 284 -32.45 -2.19 -1.28
CA PRO A 284 -31.01 -2.14 -1.57
C PRO A 284 -30.68 -2.88 -2.86
N THR A 285 -29.82 -2.29 -3.70
CA THR A 285 -29.31 -2.97 -4.89
C THR A 285 -28.06 -3.79 -4.56
N GLU A 286 -27.74 -4.79 -5.38
CA GLU A 286 -26.49 -5.57 -5.25
C GLU A 286 -25.23 -4.69 -5.22
N SER A 287 -25.26 -3.55 -5.92
CA SER A 287 -24.20 -2.54 -5.90
C SER A 287 -24.11 -1.79 -4.57
N ASP A 288 -25.24 -1.55 -3.90
CA ASP A 288 -25.27 -0.91 -2.58
C ASP A 288 -24.72 -1.84 -1.51
N ASP A 289 -25.07 -3.14 -1.56
CA ASP A 289 -24.55 -4.15 -0.63
C ASP A 289 -23.03 -4.33 -0.77
N VAL A 290 -22.52 -4.37 -2.00
CA VAL A 290 -21.07 -4.41 -2.26
C VAL A 290 -20.37 -3.18 -1.69
N ARG A 291 -20.90 -1.97 -1.94
CA ARG A 291 -20.30 -0.74 -1.40
C ARG A 291 -20.36 -0.69 0.12
N ALA A 292 -21.42 -1.18 0.73
CA ALA A 292 -21.54 -1.28 2.19
C ALA A 292 -20.49 -2.24 2.78
N ALA A 293 -20.32 -3.42 2.18
CA ALA A 293 -19.30 -4.38 2.60
C ALA A 293 -17.89 -3.79 2.47
N LEU A 294 -17.54 -3.21 1.31
CA LEU A 294 -16.23 -2.57 1.09
C LEU A 294 -15.97 -1.43 2.08
N ARG A 295 -16.99 -0.62 2.40
CA ARG A 295 -16.90 0.42 3.44
C ARG A 295 -16.59 -0.17 4.81
N LEU A 296 -17.26 -1.27 5.18
CA LEU A 296 -16.99 -1.97 6.44
C LEU A 296 -15.53 -2.47 6.49
N GLY A 297 -15.06 -3.10 5.42
CA GLY A 297 -13.67 -3.55 5.27
C GLY A 297 -12.68 -2.41 5.49
N MET A 298 -12.84 -1.29 4.77
CA MET A 298 -11.94 -0.12 4.89
C MET A 298 -11.93 0.48 6.30
N VAL A 299 -13.09 0.54 6.98
CA VAL A 299 -13.17 1.02 8.36
C VAL A 299 -12.45 0.07 9.31
N ALA A 300 -12.66 -1.25 9.17
CA ALA A 300 -11.99 -2.25 9.98
C ALA A 300 -10.47 -2.23 9.78
N ALA A 301 -9.99 -2.17 8.53
CA ALA A 301 -8.55 -2.08 8.25
C ALA A 301 -7.93 -0.80 8.83
N ARG A 302 -8.62 0.33 8.73
CA ARG A 302 -8.11 1.57 9.34
C ARG A 302 -8.00 1.47 10.87
N ALA A 303 -8.95 0.81 11.51
CA ALA A 303 -9.00 0.70 12.97
C ALA A 303 -8.06 -0.36 13.54
N HIS A 304 -7.91 -1.48 12.84
CA HIS A 304 -7.32 -2.70 13.43
C HIS A 304 -6.11 -3.25 12.67
N PHE A 305 -5.93 -2.89 11.39
CA PHE A 305 -4.83 -3.46 10.61
C PHE A 305 -3.48 -3.04 11.19
N GLY A 306 -2.59 -4.01 11.36
CA GLY A 306 -1.32 -3.84 12.04
C GLY A 306 -0.38 -5.02 11.80
N PRO A 307 0.82 -5.02 12.41
CA PRO A 307 1.84 -6.02 12.14
C PRO A 307 1.42 -7.49 12.29
N SER A 308 0.49 -7.79 13.19
CA SER A 308 -0.06 -9.14 13.37
C SER A 308 -0.89 -9.64 12.19
N HIS A 309 -1.35 -8.72 11.33
CA HIS A 309 -2.18 -9.00 10.16
C HIS A 309 -1.38 -9.07 8.86
N PHE A 310 -0.06 -8.86 8.90
CA PHE A 310 0.76 -9.02 7.72
C PHE A 310 0.89 -10.51 7.39
N ILE A 311 1.05 -10.81 6.11
CA ILE A 311 1.57 -12.14 5.71
C ILE A 311 3.03 -12.22 6.18
N GLU A 312 3.82 -11.18 5.88
CA GLU A 312 5.23 -11.07 6.27
C GLU A 312 5.64 -9.62 6.50
N ILE A 313 6.56 -9.40 7.45
CA ILE A 313 7.28 -8.12 7.59
C ILE A 313 8.25 -7.97 6.42
N GLY A 314 8.23 -6.80 5.77
CA GLY A 314 9.00 -6.55 4.56
C GLY A 314 8.34 -7.12 3.29
N ILE A 315 8.92 -6.82 2.12
CA ILE A 315 8.35 -7.23 0.82
C ILE A 315 8.73 -8.68 0.52
N GLY A 316 7.73 -9.56 0.61
CA GLY A 316 7.71 -11.00 0.38
C GLY A 316 7.76 -11.37 -1.09
N CYS A 317 7.97 -12.66 -1.37
CA CYS A 317 7.77 -13.22 -2.71
C CYS A 317 6.34 -12.94 -3.20
N GLU A 318 5.35 -13.14 -2.33
CA GLU A 318 3.93 -13.03 -2.67
C GLU A 318 3.43 -11.57 -2.79
N SER A 319 4.24 -10.57 -2.40
CA SER A 319 3.97 -9.17 -2.77
C SER A 319 4.08 -8.93 -4.28
N CYS A 320 4.86 -9.76 -4.99
CA CYS A 320 5.05 -9.66 -6.44
C CYS A 320 4.34 -10.79 -7.20
N HIS A 321 4.24 -11.97 -6.60
CA HIS A 321 3.67 -13.17 -7.24
C HIS A 321 2.21 -13.44 -6.87
N GLY A 322 1.62 -12.67 -5.94
CA GLY A 322 0.32 -13.01 -5.37
C GLY A 322 0.38 -14.25 -4.47
N GLY A 323 -0.76 -14.58 -3.88
CA GLY A 323 -0.93 -15.75 -3.03
C GLY A 323 -0.66 -17.04 -3.81
N SER A 324 0.41 -17.72 -3.46
CA SER A 324 0.95 -18.85 -4.23
C SER A 324 0.64 -20.21 -3.61
N ARG A 325 -0.36 -20.31 -2.72
CA ARG A 325 -0.71 -21.56 -2.03
C ARG A 325 -0.91 -22.73 -2.99
N GLU A 326 -1.72 -22.51 -4.03
CA GLU A 326 -2.04 -23.53 -5.03
C GLU A 326 -0.79 -23.99 -5.79
N HIS A 327 0.15 -23.08 -6.07
CA HIS A 327 1.45 -23.40 -6.68
C HIS A 327 2.34 -24.22 -5.73
N VAL A 328 2.33 -23.91 -4.44
CA VAL A 328 3.08 -24.68 -3.44
C VAL A 328 2.51 -26.09 -3.26
N GLU A 329 1.19 -26.24 -3.35
CA GLU A 329 0.51 -27.55 -3.28
C GLU A 329 0.69 -28.38 -4.56
N ASP A 330 0.68 -27.74 -5.74
CA ASP A 330 0.96 -28.36 -7.03
C ASP A 330 1.85 -27.44 -7.89
N PRO A 331 3.18 -27.70 -7.97
CA PRO A 331 4.13 -26.87 -8.71
C PRO A 331 3.85 -26.72 -10.21
N ARG A 332 2.94 -27.51 -10.78
CA ARG A 332 2.50 -27.39 -12.18
C ARG A 332 1.50 -26.26 -12.38
N ARG A 333 0.89 -25.76 -11.32
CA ARG A 333 -0.01 -24.60 -11.35
C ARG A 333 0.82 -23.36 -11.15
N HIS A 334 0.82 -22.44 -12.11
CA HIS A 334 1.57 -21.20 -11.99
C HIS A 334 0.87 -20.23 -11.04
N PRO A 335 1.63 -19.45 -10.25
CA PRO A 335 1.08 -18.46 -9.32
C PRO A 335 0.39 -17.27 -9.99
#